data_AF-A0A7Z0A8F8-F1
#
_entry.id   AF-A0A7Z0A8F8-F1
#
_cell.length_a   1.000
_cell.length_b   1.000
_cell.length_c   1.000
_cell.angle_alpha   90.00
_cell.angle_beta   90.00
_cell.angle_gamma   90.00
#
_symmetry.space_group_name_H-M   'P 1'
#
loop_
_entity.id
_entity.type
_entity.pdbx_description
1 polymer ?
#
loop_
_entity_poly.entity_id
_entity_poly.type
_entity_poly.pdbx_seq_one_letter_code
_entity_poly.pdbx_strand_id
1 'polypeptide(L)'
;MHDIAGIRVVCSFIADSYRVADMLTRQGDVSVIEVKDYIKSPKPNGYKSLHLIVDVPVFMSDNVEQVRVEIQIRTIAMDFWASLEHKIYYKYARDVPAELLAELGRAADVANELDVTMERLHDEVRALDTP
;
A
#
# COMPACT_ATOMS: atom_id res chain seq x y z
N MET A 1 -18.49 -17.13 4.60
CA MET A 1 -17.45 -16.43 3.84
C MET A 1 -17.57 -14.98 4.29
N HIS A 2 -16.64 -14.47 5.12
CA HIS A 2 -16.67 -13.05 5.45
C HIS A 2 -16.17 -12.32 4.20
N ASP A 3 -17.04 -11.54 3.58
CA ASP A 3 -16.71 -10.79 2.37
C ASP A 3 -15.54 -9.86 2.66
N ILE A 4 -14.41 -10.08 1.98
CA ILE A 4 -13.21 -9.27 2.12
C ILE A 4 -13.45 -7.99 1.32
N ALA A 5 -13.80 -6.90 1.99
CA ALA A 5 -13.79 -5.59 1.35
C ALA A 5 -12.33 -5.13 1.15
N GLY A 6 -12.02 -4.60 -0.02
CA GLY A 6 -10.70 -4.08 -0.36
C GLY A 6 -10.73 -2.56 -0.49
N ILE A 7 -9.93 -1.86 0.31
CA ILE A 7 -9.74 -0.41 0.21
C ILE A 7 -8.31 -0.13 -0.25
N ARG A 8 -8.16 0.83 -1.16
CA ARG A 8 -6.85 1.35 -1.56
C ARG A 8 -6.74 2.83 -1.21
N VAL A 9 -5.68 3.17 -0.49
CA VAL A 9 -5.31 4.55 -0.19
C VAL A 9 -4.00 4.85 -0.88
N VAL A 10 -3.99 5.91 -1.70
CA VAL A 10 -2.78 6.38 -2.40
C VAL A 10 -2.33 7.68 -1.75
N CYS A 11 -1.09 7.69 -1.26
CA CYS A 11 -0.42 8.79 -0.58
C CYS A 11 0.67 9.39 -1.47
N SER A 12 1.09 10.62 -1.17
CA SER A 12 2.19 11.27 -1.88
C SER A 12 3.54 10.70 -1.45
N PHE A 13 3.73 10.44 -0.16
CA PHE A 13 5.01 10.03 0.42
C PHE A 13 4.90 8.74 1.25
N ILE A 14 6.05 8.14 1.55
CA ILE A 14 6.11 6.91 2.34
C ILE A 14 5.69 7.19 3.79
N ALA A 15 6.14 8.30 4.39
CA ALA A 15 5.75 8.72 5.73
C ALA A 15 4.23 8.95 5.84
N ASP A 16 3.60 9.50 4.81
CA ASP A 16 2.14 9.66 4.76
C ASP A 16 1.42 8.31 4.82
N SER A 17 1.99 7.27 4.21
CA SER A 17 1.42 5.92 4.27
C SER A 17 1.34 5.40 5.70
N TYR A 18 2.42 5.60 6.48
CA TYR A 18 2.45 5.24 7.89
C TYR A 18 1.56 6.13 8.75
N ARG A 19 1.50 7.43 8.46
CA ARG A 19 0.64 8.38 9.17
C ARG A 19 -0.84 8.04 8.99
N VAL A 20 -1.26 7.72 7.77
CA VAL A 20 -2.64 7.28 7.50
C VAL A 20 -2.94 5.97 8.22
N ALA A 21 -2.02 5.01 8.20
CA ALA A 21 -2.19 3.76 8.94
C ALA A 21 -2.39 4.00 10.44
N ASP A 22 -1.55 4.83 11.05
CA ASP A 22 -1.66 5.21 12.46
C ASP A 22 -3.00 5.93 12.75
N MET A 23 -3.44 6.83 11.88
CA MET A 23 -4.74 7.51 12.02
C MET A 23 -5.93 6.55 11.94
N LEU A 24 -5.90 5.56 11.03
CA LEU A 24 -6.97 4.56 10.88
C LEU A 24 -7.01 3.61 12.07
N THR A 25 -5.86 3.14 12.52
CA THR A 25 -5.76 2.15 13.60
C THR A 25 -6.04 2.72 15.00
N ARG A 26 -6.07 4.06 15.14
CA ARG A 26 -6.48 4.75 16.38
C ARG A 26 -7.99 4.98 16.50
N GLN A 27 -8.77 4.69 15.46
CA GLN A 27 -10.22 4.86 15.50
C GLN A 27 -10.83 3.82 16.45
N GLY A 28 -11.75 4.26 17.31
CA GLY A 28 -12.32 3.41 18.37
C GLY A 28 -13.21 2.26 17.86
N ASP A 29 -13.63 2.34 16.61
CA ASP A 29 -14.46 1.37 15.88
C ASP A 29 -13.66 0.49 14.92
N VAL A 30 -12.33 0.63 14.84
CA VAL A 30 -11.47 -0.19 13.98
C VAL A 30 -10.66 -1.16 14.83
N SER A 31 -10.82 -2.46 14.56
CA SER A 31 -10.05 -3.51 15.23
C SER A 31 -8.95 -4.03 14.30
N VAL A 32 -7.68 -3.83 14.66
CA VAL A 32 -6.54 -4.32 13.85
C VAL A 32 -6.32 -5.80 14.08
N ILE A 33 -6.36 -6.56 12.99
CA ILE A 33 -6.16 -8.02 12.99
C ILE A 33 -4.74 -8.37 12.58
N GLU A 34 -4.23 -7.75 11.52
CA GLU A 34 -2.87 -8.01 11.00
C GLU A 34 -2.30 -6.77 10.30
N VAL A 35 -0.99 -6.58 10.39
CA VAL A 35 -0.25 -5.56 9.64
C VAL A 35 0.86 -6.24 8.85
N LYS A 36 0.85 -6.07 7.52
CA LYS A 36 1.90 -6.58 6.62
C LYS A 36 2.63 -5.39 6.00
N ASP A 37 3.84 -5.13 6.51
CA ASP A 37 4.67 -4.02 6.05
C ASP A 37 5.63 -4.46 4.93
N TYR A 38 5.14 -4.45 3.70
CA TYR A 38 5.96 -4.70 2.51
C TYR A 38 6.73 -3.45 2.05
N ILE A 39 6.56 -2.30 2.69
CA ILE A 39 7.41 -1.14 2.44
C ILE A 39 8.78 -1.40 3.09
N LYS A 40 8.77 -1.81 4.37
CA LYS A 40 9.96 -2.17 5.14
C LYS A 40 10.57 -3.51 4.72
N SER A 41 9.73 -4.51 4.42
CA SER A 41 10.18 -5.84 3.98
C SER A 41 9.54 -6.20 2.63
N PRO A 42 10.06 -5.65 1.51
CA PRO A 42 9.51 -5.89 0.18
C PRO A 42 9.49 -7.37 -0.19
N LYS A 43 8.55 -7.75 -1.07
CA LYS A 43 8.56 -9.11 -1.63
C LYS A 43 9.74 -9.28 -2.60
N PRO A 44 10.15 -10.53 -2.90
CA PRO A 44 11.28 -10.78 -3.82
C PRO A 44 11.13 -10.19 -5.22
N ASN A 45 9.91 -9.95 -5.69
CA ASN A 45 9.63 -9.32 -6.98
C ASN A 45 9.73 -7.78 -6.95
N GLY A 46 10.07 -7.17 -5.81
CA GLY A 46 10.13 -5.71 -5.64
C GLY A 46 8.81 -5.08 -5.18
N TYR A 47 7.75 -5.87 -4.98
CA TYR A 47 6.46 -5.34 -4.54
C TYR A 47 6.55 -4.67 -3.16
N LYS A 48 6.04 -3.42 -3.08
CA LYS A 48 5.91 -2.62 -1.86
C LYS A 48 4.49 -2.11 -1.67
N SER A 49 3.99 -2.19 -0.45
CA SER A 49 2.70 -1.65 0.01
C SER A 49 2.58 -1.90 1.52
N LEU A 50 1.85 -1.06 2.24
CA LEU A 50 1.47 -1.32 3.62
C LEU A 50 0.06 -1.91 3.65
N HIS A 51 -0.12 -3.12 4.17
CA HIS A 51 -1.43 -3.76 4.27
C HIS A 51 -1.89 -3.79 5.71
N LEU A 52 -3.10 -3.31 5.95
CA LEU A 52 -3.81 -3.44 7.22
C LEU A 52 -4.99 -4.38 7.00
N ILE A 53 -5.07 -5.42 7.81
CA ILE A 53 -6.24 -6.28 7.87
C ILE A 53 -6.99 -5.88 9.14
N VAL A 54 -8.20 -5.38 8.99
CA VAL A 54 -9.00 -4.83 10.09
C VAL A 54 -10.41 -5.40 10.08
N ASP A 55 -11.06 -5.40 11.24
CA ASP A 55 -12.50 -5.60 11.36
C ASP A 55 -13.16 -4.24 11.67
N VAL A 56 -14.24 -3.92 10.95
CA VAL A 56 -15.05 -2.71 11.16
C VAL A 56 -16.54 -3.05 11.33
N PRO A 57 -17.27 -2.37 12.22
CA PRO A 57 -18.71 -2.55 12.38
C PRO A 57 -19.46 -1.96 11.19
N VAL A 58 -20.23 -2.79 10.48
CA VAL A 58 -21.21 -2.36 9.48
C VAL A 58 -22.59 -2.46 10.10
N PHE A 59 -23.25 -1.32 10.22
CA PHE A 59 -24.59 -1.19 10.79
C PHE A 59 -25.63 -1.45 9.70
N MET A 60 -26.36 -2.56 9.80
CA MET A 60 -27.50 -2.88 8.93
C MET A 60 -28.82 -2.55 9.64
N SER A 61 -29.95 -2.71 8.94
CA SER A 61 -31.28 -2.40 9.49
C SER A 61 -31.62 -3.18 10.77
N ASP A 62 -31.14 -4.43 10.85
CA ASP A 62 -31.58 -5.38 11.88
C ASP A 62 -30.43 -5.83 12.82
N ASN A 63 -29.17 -5.59 12.46
CA ASN A 63 -28.00 -6.03 13.21
C ASN A 63 -26.74 -5.16 12.93
N VAL A 64 -25.67 -5.43 13.68
CA VAL A 64 -24.33 -4.91 13.39
C VAL A 64 -23.43 -6.10 13.08
N GLU A 65 -22.76 -6.07 11.94
CA GLU A 65 -21.85 -7.12 11.51
C GLU A 65 -20.41 -6.61 11.49
N GLN A 66 -19.48 -7.40 12.04
CA GLN A 66 -18.06 -7.11 11.92
C GLN A 66 -17.58 -7.60 10.55
N VAL A 67 -17.18 -6.66 9.70
CA VAL A 67 -16.73 -6.94 8.33
C VAL A 67 -15.22 -6.86 8.26
N ARG A 68 -14.62 -7.89 7.68
CA ARG A 68 -13.17 -7.98 7.42
C ARG A 68 -12.81 -7.12 6.23
N VAL A 69 -11.91 -6.16 6.43
CA VAL A 69 -11.44 -5.23 5.40
C VAL A 69 -9.92 -5.34 5.26
N GLU A 70 -9.44 -5.45 4.03
CA GLU A 70 -8.03 -5.24 3.69
C GLU A 70 -7.85 -3.81 3.17
N ILE A 71 -7.04 -3.02 3.88
CA ILE A 71 -6.67 -1.67 3.49
C ILE A 71 -5.23 -1.71 2.98
N GLN A 72 -5.03 -1.39 1.71
CA GLN A 72 -3.72 -1.29 1.08
C GLN A 72 -3.35 0.19 0.92
N ILE A 73 -2.28 0.60 1.60
CA ILE A 73 -1.76 1.97 1.57
C ILE A 73 -0.47 1.96 0.76
N ARG A 74 -0.36 2.89 -0.20
CA ARG A 74 0.72 2.94 -1.20
C ARG A 74 1.07 4.39 -1.53
N THR A 75 2.29 4.62 -2.01
CA THR A 75 2.61 5.82 -2.78
C THR A 75 2.06 5.71 -4.20
N ILE A 76 2.09 6.82 -4.95
CA ILE A 76 1.76 6.83 -6.38
C ILE A 76 2.67 5.87 -7.16
N ALA A 77 3.98 5.88 -6.88
CA ALA A 77 4.95 5.04 -7.58
C ALA A 77 4.73 3.55 -7.28
N MET A 78 4.48 3.20 -6.01
CA MET A 78 4.11 1.83 -5.60
C MET A 78 2.83 1.35 -6.30
N ASP A 79 1.79 2.18 -6.34
CA ASP A 79 0.52 1.78 -6.96
C ASP A 79 0.62 1.61 -8.48
N PHE A 80 1.38 2.50 -9.13
CA PHE A 80 1.68 2.40 -10.55
C PHE A 80 2.39 1.09 -10.87
N TRP A 81 3.49 0.80 -10.16
CA TRP A 81 4.27 -0.42 -10.35
C TRP A 81 3.43 -1.68 -10.11
N ALA A 82 2.71 -1.73 -8.98
CA ALA A 82 1.89 -2.89 -8.62
C ALA A 82 0.74 -3.13 -9.60
N SER A 83 0.16 -2.05 -10.16
CA SER A 83 -0.89 -2.15 -11.18
C SER A 83 -0.36 -2.70 -12.52
N LEU A 84 0.88 -2.36 -12.88
CA LEU A 84 1.54 -2.91 -14.07
C LEU A 84 1.91 -4.38 -13.87
N GLU A 85 2.53 -4.73 -12.74
CA GLU A 85 2.88 -6.10 -12.40
C GLU A 85 1.65 -7.02 -12.46
N HIS A 86 0.55 -6.61 -11.83
CA HIS A 86 -0.69 -7.39 -11.83
C HIS A 86 -1.25 -7.62 -13.25
N LYS A 87 -1.21 -6.60 -14.12
CA LYS A 87 -1.64 -6.72 -15.52
C LYS A 87 -0.78 -7.70 -16.31
N ILE A 88 0.53 -7.68 -16.09
CA ILE A 88 1.47 -8.61 -16.74
C ILE A 88 1.20 -10.04 -16.27
N TYR A 89 1.17 -10.28 -14.96
CA TYR A 89 0.88 -11.61 -14.41
C TYR A 89 -0.45 -12.18 -14.90
N TYR A 90 -1.49 -11.32 -15.01
CA TYR A 90 -2.77 -11.73 -15.57
C TYR A 90 -2.68 -12.12 -17.05
N LYS A 91 -2.03 -11.29 -17.88
CA LYS A 91 -1.91 -11.52 -19.33
C LYS A 91 -1.14 -12.81 -19.67
N TYR A 92 -0.10 -13.12 -18.89
CA TYR A 92 0.75 -14.28 -19.11
C TYR A 92 0.29 -15.53 -18.34
N ALA A 93 -0.92 -15.53 -17.75
CA ALA A 93 -1.42 -16.64 -16.93
C ALA A 93 -0.42 -17.10 -15.86
N ARG A 94 0.33 -16.14 -15.28
CA ARG A 94 1.44 -16.32 -14.33
C ARG A 94 2.72 -16.99 -14.87
N ASP A 95 2.82 -17.26 -16.17
CA ASP A 95 4.05 -17.73 -16.83
C ASP A 95 4.80 -16.56 -17.49
N VAL A 96 5.35 -15.69 -16.65
CA VAL A 96 6.00 -14.45 -17.10
C VAL A 96 7.47 -14.74 -17.46
N PRO A 97 7.96 -14.31 -18.64
CA PRO A 97 9.36 -14.48 -19.02
C PRO A 97 10.34 -13.90 -17.98
N ALA A 98 11.43 -14.62 -17.70
CA ALA A 98 12.41 -14.23 -16.68
C ALA A 98 13.03 -12.84 -16.92
N GLU A 99 13.26 -12.47 -18.18
CA GLU A 99 13.79 -11.15 -18.56
C GLU A 99 12.85 -10.02 -18.15
N LEU A 100 11.53 -10.23 -18.34
CA LEU A 100 10.50 -9.26 -17.97
C LEU A 100 10.35 -9.15 -16.45
N LEU A 101 10.48 -10.26 -15.73
CA LEU A 101 10.51 -10.25 -14.26
C LEU A 101 11.72 -9.47 -13.72
N ALA A 102 12.90 -9.66 -14.33
CA ALA A 102 14.09 -8.91 -13.96
C ALA A 102 13.93 -7.41 -14.25
N GLU A 103 13.28 -7.04 -15.36
CA GLU A 103 12.98 -5.64 -15.68
C GLU A 103 11.95 -5.02 -14.73
N LEU A 104 10.90 -5.77 -14.36
CA LEU A 104 9.95 -5.35 -13.34
C LEU A 104 10.64 -5.11 -11.99
N GLY A 105 11.54 -6.00 -11.58
CA GLY A 105 12.33 -5.82 -10.37
C GLY A 105 13.12 -4.51 -10.37
N ARG A 106 13.87 -4.25 -11.46
CA ARG A 106 14.60 -2.98 -11.62
C ARG A 106 13.68 -1.76 -11.60
N ALA A 107 12.52 -1.85 -12.25
CA ALA A 107 11.54 -0.77 -12.23
C ALA A 107 10.99 -0.51 -10.81
N ALA A 108 10.89 -1.54 -9.97
CA ALA A 108 10.49 -1.39 -8.57
C ALA A 108 11.54 -0.61 -7.76
N ASP A 109 12.82 -0.92 -8.00
CA ASP A 109 13.94 -0.24 -7.35
C ASP A 109 13.97 1.25 -7.73
N VAL A 110 13.83 1.55 -9.02
CA VAL A 110 13.76 2.93 -9.54
C VAL A 110 12.56 3.69 -8.97
N ALA A 111 11.39 3.05 -8.90
CA ALA A 111 10.20 3.65 -8.30
C ALA A 111 10.42 3.99 -6.82
N ASN A 112 11.11 3.11 -6.08
CA ASN A 112 11.45 3.36 -4.69
C ASN A 112 12.47 4.51 -4.52
N GLU A 113 13.49 4.58 -5.37
CA GLU A 113 14.45 5.69 -5.36
C GLU A 113 13.77 7.03 -5.64
N LEU A 114 12.79 7.05 -6.56
CA LEU A 114 11.97 8.22 -6.82
C LEU A 114 11.18 8.64 -5.58
N ASP A 115 10.46 7.71 -4.94
CA ASP A 115 9.68 7.99 -3.72
C ASP A 115 10.57 8.61 -2.62
N VAL A 116 11.72 7.99 -2.33
CA VAL A 116 12.67 8.46 -1.31
C VAL A 116 13.21 9.85 -1.66
N THR A 117 13.54 10.09 -2.93
CA THR A 117 14.08 11.38 -3.38
C THR A 117 13.03 12.48 -3.25
N MET A 118 11.79 12.21 -3.68
CA MET A 118 10.70 13.17 -3.64
C MET A 118 10.30 13.50 -2.20
N GLU A 119 10.29 12.52 -1.31
CA GLU A 119 10.04 12.72 0.12
C GLU A 119 11.14 13.59 0.76
N ARG A 120 12.42 13.28 0.53
CA ARG A 120 13.53 14.12 1.03
C ARG A 120 13.42 15.57 0.53
N LEU A 121 13.13 15.77 -0.75
CA LEU A 121 12.95 17.12 -1.31
C LEU A 121 11.78 17.86 -0.66
N HIS A 122 10.67 17.16 -0.39
CA HIS A 122 9.52 17.74 0.29
C HIS A 122 9.88 18.19 1.72
N ASP A 123 10.59 17.35 2.47
CA ASP A 123 11.02 17.65 3.83
C ASP A 123 11.99 18.85 3.87
N GLU A 124 12.93 18.92 2.93
CA GLU A 124 13.87 20.05 2.80
C GLU A 124 13.14 21.37 2.52
N VAL A 125 12.18 21.39 1.60
CA VAL A 125 11.37 22.58 1.31
C VAL A 125 10.57 23.02 2.55
N ARG A 126 9.93 22.07 3.26
CA ARG A 126 9.17 22.40 4.47
C ARG A 126 10.04 22.95 5.61
N ALA A 127 11.27 22.46 5.74
CA ALA A 127 12.20 22.97 6.73
C ALA A 127 12.62 24.42 6.45
N LEU A 128 12.72 24.81 5.18
CA LEU A 128 13.03 26.18 4.76
C LEU A 128 11.86 27.16 4.98
N ASP A 129 10.62 26.66 4.88
CA ASP A 129 9.40 27.45 5.07
C ASP A 129 8.98 27.63 6.55
N THR A 130 9.71 27.02 7.49
CA THR A 130 9.45 27.15 8.92
C THR A 130 10.29 28.31 9.50
N PRO A 131 9.67 29.43 9.95
CA PRO A 131 10.39 30.60 10.46
C PRO A 131 11.09 30.37 11.81
#